data_AF-A0A832WN10-F1
#
_entry.id   AF-A0A832WN10-F1
#
_cell.length_a   1.000
_cell.length_b   1.000
_cell.length_c   1.000
_cell.angle_alpha   90.00
_cell.angle_beta   90.00
_cell.angle_gamma   90.00
#
_symmetry.space_group_name_H-M   'P 1'
#
loop_
_entity.id
_entity.type
_entity.pdbx_description
1 polymer ?
#
loop_
_entity_poly.entity_id
_entity_poly.type
_entity_poly.pdbx_seq_one_letter_code
_entity_poly.pdbx_strand_id
1 'polypeptide(L)'
;MKLQNSASEFEDSYSEFAVYNSSGRLLQGSERFKETWEYFELAKQLDIKRSALYAEFREHELLLGCSLLVKIRKGREERVVFIEYLPKEAVTEAPGWINKLYADAKSRTEGLQSIRYQVIGLWKEGDIFDLSIPKSPKSSKNPKNPKDLKSPKNSASPKNLESAGNFPDCLERKVLSREGVSILTQDLSSGLFLLAGLIFNLKPVLFPGFSLALSLYPS
;
A
#
# COMPACT_ATOMS: atom_id res chain seq x y z
N MET A 1 35.33 28.14 -27.49
CA MET A 1 35.20 26.67 -27.41
C MET A 1 34.20 26.37 -26.31
N LYS A 2 32.97 25.93 -26.64
CA LYS A 2 31.96 25.57 -25.63
C LYS A 2 32.13 24.08 -25.32
N LEU A 3 32.38 23.74 -24.06
CA LEU A 3 32.20 22.38 -23.54
C LEU A 3 30.89 22.37 -22.76
N GLN A 4 30.01 21.43 -23.10
CA GLN A 4 28.65 21.35 -22.59
C GLN A 4 28.64 20.81 -21.16
N ASN A 5 27.74 21.34 -20.33
CA ASN A 5 27.40 20.74 -19.05
C ASN A 5 26.73 19.39 -19.30
N SER A 6 27.43 18.29 -19.02
CA SER A 6 26.81 16.98 -18.86
C SER A 6 26.16 16.89 -17.47
N ALA A 7 25.05 17.60 -17.29
CA ALA A 7 24.09 17.29 -16.24
C ALA A 7 23.47 15.94 -16.60
N SER A 8 24.01 14.87 -16.02
CA SER A 8 23.47 13.52 -16.20
C SER A 8 22.03 13.51 -15.74
N GLU A 9 21.11 13.29 -16.68
CA GLU A 9 19.71 13.05 -16.41
C GLU A 9 19.62 11.80 -15.53
N PHE A 10 19.38 12.00 -14.23
CA PHE A 10 18.79 10.94 -13.43
C PHE A 10 17.37 10.80 -13.94
N GLU A 11 17.11 9.70 -14.66
CA GLU A 11 15.77 9.36 -15.10
C GLU A 11 14.83 9.39 -13.90
N ASP A 12 13.88 10.33 -13.91
CA ASP A 12 12.66 10.19 -13.12
C ASP A 12 12.05 8.86 -13.54
N SER A 13 12.16 7.85 -12.67
CA SER A 13 11.54 6.56 -12.91
C SER A 13 10.03 6.77 -12.89
N TYR A 14 9.45 7.01 -14.07
CA TYR A 14 8.02 7.20 -14.25
C TYR A 14 7.32 5.92 -13.80
N SER A 15 6.85 5.91 -12.56
CA SER A 15 6.02 4.82 -12.05
C SER A 15 4.79 4.73 -12.94
N GLU A 16 4.58 3.55 -13.53
CA GLU A 16 3.46 3.33 -14.43
C GLU A 16 2.18 3.36 -13.61
N PHE A 17 1.27 4.27 -13.96
CA PHE A 17 0.02 4.44 -13.22
C PHE A 17 -1.19 4.48 -14.16
N ALA A 18 -2.35 4.32 -13.56
CA ALA A 18 -3.64 4.53 -14.17
C ALA A 18 -4.66 5.14 -13.20
N VAL A 19 -5.56 5.93 -13.76
CA VAL A 19 -6.70 6.57 -13.09
C VAL A 19 -7.96 6.11 -13.83
N TYR A 20 -8.86 5.44 -13.12
CA TYR A 20 -10.12 4.92 -13.64
C TYR A 20 -11.30 5.60 -12.95
N ASN A 21 -12.42 5.78 -13.65
CA ASN A 21 -13.68 6.13 -12.99
C ASN A 21 -14.38 4.89 -12.40
N SER A 22 -15.48 5.09 -11.67
CA SER A 22 -16.34 4.02 -11.12
C SER A 22 -16.91 3.03 -12.14
N SER A 23 -16.96 3.35 -13.44
CA SER A 23 -17.36 2.40 -14.48
C SER A 23 -16.18 1.58 -15.03
N GLY A 24 -15.00 1.66 -14.43
CA GLY A 24 -13.77 1.02 -14.91
C GLY A 24 -13.16 1.68 -16.16
N ARG A 25 -13.68 2.82 -16.63
CA ARG A 25 -13.14 3.52 -17.80
C ARG A 25 -11.85 4.23 -17.41
N LEU A 26 -10.76 3.97 -18.15
CA LEU A 26 -9.51 4.70 -18.02
C LEU A 26 -9.70 6.19 -18.35
N LEU A 27 -9.29 7.06 -17.44
CA LEU A 27 -9.27 8.51 -17.57
C LEU A 27 -7.88 9.03 -17.97
N GLN A 28 -6.83 8.43 -17.40
CA GLN A 28 -5.42 8.70 -17.68
C GLN A 28 -4.58 7.48 -17.27
N GLY A 29 -3.50 7.18 -17.99
CA GLY A 29 -2.54 6.16 -17.58
C GLY A 29 -1.58 5.76 -18.71
N SER A 30 -0.56 4.97 -18.37
CA SER A 30 0.39 4.39 -19.35
C SER A 30 -0.30 3.40 -20.31
N GLU A 31 0.28 3.17 -21.50
CA GLU A 31 -0.28 2.23 -22.51
C GLU A 31 -0.57 0.84 -21.93
N ARG A 32 0.29 0.36 -21.02
CA ARG A 32 0.13 -0.91 -20.28
C ARG A 32 -1.25 -1.11 -19.65
N PHE A 33 -1.92 -0.02 -19.26
CA PHE A 33 -3.23 -0.04 -18.61
C PHE A 33 -4.43 0.08 -19.57
N LYS A 34 -4.19 0.31 -20.87
CA LYS A 34 -5.25 0.48 -21.87
C LYS A 34 -5.74 -0.83 -22.48
N GLU A 35 -4.85 -1.79 -22.67
CA GLU A 35 -5.11 -2.98 -23.50
C GLU A 35 -5.43 -4.25 -22.70
N THR A 36 -5.41 -4.19 -21.36
CA THR A 36 -5.63 -5.36 -20.50
C THR A 36 -6.96 -5.26 -19.73
N TRP A 37 -7.89 -6.17 -20.04
CA TRP A 37 -9.18 -6.34 -19.35
C TRP A 37 -9.03 -6.56 -17.83
N GLU A 38 -7.91 -7.14 -17.41
CA GLU A 38 -7.54 -7.35 -16.00
C GLU A 38 -7.65 -6.08 -15.15
N TYR A 39 -7.05 -4.96 -15.59
CA TYR A 39 -7.05 -3.72 -14.81
C TYR A 39 -8.42 -3.03 -14.80
N PHE A 40 -9.22 -3.21 -15.85
CA PHE A 40 -10.61 -2.75 -15.90
C PHE A 40 -11.45 -3.44 -14.81
N GLU A 41 -11.36 -4.77 -14.71
CA GLU A 41 -12.07 -5.51 -13.66
C GLU A 41 -11.48 -5.24 -12.27
N LEU A 42 -10.16 -5.16 -12.12
CA LEU A 42 -9.53 -4.78 -10.86
C LEU A 42 -10.04 -3.41 -10.39
N ALA A 43 -10.05 -2.40 -11.26
CA ALA A 43 -10.56 -1.07 -10.92
C ALA A 43 -12.02 -1.12 -10.43
N LYS A 44 -12.90 -1.87 -11.10
CA LYS A 44 -14.28 -2.07 -10.65
C LYS A 44 -14.35 -2.76 -9.29
N GLN A 45 -13.54 -3.78 -9.04
CA GLN A 45 -13.50 -4.47 -7.74
C GLN A 45 -13.03 -3.55 -6.61
N LEU A 46 -11.99 -2.74 -6.85
CA LEU A 46 -11.48 -1.78 -5.87
C LEU A 46 -12.50 -0.68 -5.57
N ASP A 47 -13.29 -0.24 -6.55
CA ASP A 47 -14.37 0.72 -6.32
C ASP A 47 -15.53 0.11 -5.51
N ILE A 48 -16.06 -1.04 -5.96
CA ILE A 48 -17.18 -1.74 -5.32
C ILE A 48 -16.88 -2.04 -3.85
N LYS A 49 -15.66 -2.50 -3.54
CA LYS A 49 -15.22 -2.81 -2.17
C LYS A 49 -14.79 -1.58 -1.36
N ARG A 50 -14.67 -0.42 -2.02
CA ARG A 50 -14.05 0.82 -1.51
C ARG A 50 -12.70 0.52 -0.86
N SER A 51 -11.80 -0.11 -1.61
CA SER A 51 -10.47 -0.48 -1.15
C SER A 51 -9.64 0.77 -0.87
N ALA A 52 -9.31 1.03 0.39
CA ALA A 52 -8.42 2.13 0.75
C ALA A 52 -6.96 1.84 0.36
N LEU A 53 -6.56 0.57 0.41
CA LEU A 53 -5.27 0.10 -0.08
C LEU A 53 -5.40 -1.32 -0.63
N TYR A 54 -4.87 -1.53 -1.83
CA TYR A 54 -4.66 -2.82 -2.47
C TYR A 54 -3.17 -3.00 -2.76
N ALA A 55 -2.68 -4.22 -2.59
CA ALA A 55 -1.30 -4.59 -2.88
C ALA A 55 -1.24 -6.01 -3.43
N GLU A 56 -0.72 -6.20 -4.64
CA GLU A 56 -0.56 -7.50 -5.29
C GLU A 56 0.88 -7.71 -5.73
N PHE A 57 1.49 -8.79 -5.21
CA PHE A 57 2.86 -9.14 -5.48
C PHE A 57 2.94 -9.96 -6.77
N ARG A 58 3.48 -9.36 -7.83
CA ARG A 58 3.84 -10.05 -9.08
C ARG A 58 5.30 -10.50 -9.01
N GLU A 59 5.89 -10.94 -10.12
CA GLU A 59 7.21 -11.60 -10.10
C GLU A 59 8.36 -10.64 -9.79
N HIS A 60 8.37 -9.45 -10.39
CA HIS A 60 9.41 -8.42 -10.20
C HIS A 60 8.89 -7.08 -9.66
N GLU A 61 7.58 -6.92 -9.55
CA GLU A 61 6.90 -5.65 -9.27
C GLU A 61 5.81 -5.83 -8.21
N LEU A 62 5.39 -4.71 -7.64
CA LEU A 62 4.24 -4.61 -6.75
C LEU A 62 3.18 -3.73 -7.42
N LEU A 63 2.00 -4.27 -7.62
CA LEU A 63 0.83 -3.52 -8.08
C LEU A 63 0.11 -2.96 -6.84
N LEU A 64 0.01 -1.64 -6.75
CA LEU A 64 -0.74 -0.94 -5.71
C LEU A 64 -2.01 -0.34 -6.29
N GLY A 65 -3.02 -0.14 -5.44
CA GLY A 65 -4.21 0.63 -5.83
C GLY A 65 -5.06 1.12 -4.67
N CYS A 66 -5.93 2.09 -4.95
CA CYS A 66 -6.89 2.64 -3.98
C CYS A 66 -8.12 3.26 -4.66
N SER A 67 -9.28 3.21 -4.00
CA SER A 67 -10.51 3.92 -4.37
C SER A 67 -10.58 5.24 -3.61
N LEU A 68 -10.41 6.35 -4.35
CA LEU A 68 -10.52 7.71 -3.84
C LEU A 68 -11.99 8.16 -3.85
N LEU A 69 -12.41 8.80 -2.76
CA LEU A 69 -13.61 9.62 -2.73
C LEU A 69 -13.27 10.99 -3.32
N VAL A 70 -13.96 11.35 -4.41
CA VAL A 70 -13.72 12.59 -5.13
C VAL A 70 -15.00 13.42 -5.29
N LYS A 71 -14.83 14.72 -5.42
CA LYS A 71 -15.90 15.68 -5.72
C LYS A 71 -15.62 16.35 -7.05
N ILE A 72 -16.55 16.29 -7.99
CA ILE A 72 -16.47 17.10 -9.21
C ILE A 72 -16.74 18.56 -8.79
N ARG A 73 -15.94 19.52 -9.27
CA ARG A 73 -16.16 20.94 -8.93
C ARG A 73 -17.56 21.42 -9.36
N LYS A 74 -18.39 21.79 -8.38
CA LYS A 74 -19.84 22.10 -8.51
C LYS A 74 -20.75 20.91 -8.90
N GLY A 75 -20.23 19.69 -8.89
CA GLY A 75 -20.97 18.47 -9.19
C GLY A 75 -21.22 17.61 -7.95
N ARG A 76 -21.58 16.35 -8.21
CA ARG A 76 -21.74 15.31 -7.20
C ARG A 76 -20.38 14.81 -6.68
N GLU A 77 -20.44 14.07 -5.58
CA GLU A 77 -19.38 13.13 -5.19
C GLU A 77 -19.48 11.85 -6.02
N GLU A 78 -18.32 11.27 -6.32
CA GLU A 78 -18.19 9.97 -6.97
C GLU A 78 -16.86 9.31 -6.58
N ARG A 79 -16.52 8.24 -7.29
CA ARG A 79 -15.34 7.42 -7.03
C ARG A 79 -14.43 7.34 -8.25
N VAL A 80 -13.13 7.42 -7.95
CA VAL A 80 -12.03 7.27 -8.89
C VAL A 80 -11.06 6.27 -8.29
N VAL A 81 -10.59 5.31 -9.09
CA VAL A 81 -9.61 4.32 -8.66
C VAL A 81 -8.25 4.66 -9.26
N PHE A 82 -7.24 4.73 -8.39
CA PHE A 82 -5.85 4.85 -8.77
C PHE A 82 -5.17 3.48 -8.68
N ILE A 83 -4.31 3.18 -9.65
CA ILE A 83 -3.50 1.98 -9.72
C ILE A 83 -2.08 2.38 -10.12
N GLU A 84 -1.05 1.81 -9.49
CA GLU A 84 0.35 2.13 -9.77
C GLU A 84 1.25 0.91 -9.61
N TYR A 85 2.23 0.77 -10.50
CA TYR A 85 3.34 -0.17 -10.36
C TYR A 85 4.53 0.48 -9.64
N LEU A 86 5.01 -0.19 -8.60
CA LEU A 86 6.29 0.12 -7.95
C LEU A 86 7.25 -1.08 -8.04
N PRO A 87 8.57 -0.85 -8.12
CA PRO A 87 9.56 -1.90 -7.88
C PRO A 87 9.37 -2.42 -6.45
N LYS A 88 9.52 -3.73 -6.23
CA LYS A 88 9.32 -4.36 -4.91
C LYS A 88 10.18 -3.70 -3.84
N GLU A 89 11.35 -3.22 -4.22
CA GLU A 89 12.38 -2.55 -3.43
C GLU A 89 11.86 -1.26 -2.77
N ALA A 90 10.87 -0.58 -3.38
CA ALA A 90 10.27 0.63 -2.83
C ALA A 90 9.48 0.40 -1.52
N VAL A 91 9.00 -0.83 -1.28
CA VAL A 91 8.42 -1.21 0.02
C VAL A 91 9.52 -1.37 1.05
N THR A 92 9.50 -0.48 2.03
CA THR A 92 10.35 -0.51 3.22
C THR A 92 9.49 -0.75 4.47
N GLU A 93 10.14 -1.06 5.59
CA GLU A 93 9.48 -1.24 6.90
C GLU A 93 8.73 0.03 7.34
N ALA A 94 9.27 1.20 6.98
CA ALA A 94 8.62 2.47 7.20
C ALA A 94 7.46 2.65 6.19
N PRO A 95 6.22 2.94 6.64
CA PRO A 95 5.05 3.07 5.77
C PRO A 95 5.03 4.36 4.92
N GLY A 96 6.19 5.02 4.74
CA GLY A 96 6.30 6.25 3.93
C GLY A 96 5.93 6.05 2.46
N TRP A 97 6.04 4.82 1.95
CA TRP A 97 5.61 4.46 0.59
C TRP A 97 4.07 4.52 0.41
N ILE A 98 3.29 4.30 1.48
CA ILE A 98 1.82 4.49 1.46
C ILE A 98 1.48 5.98 1.35
N ASN A 99 2.21 6.83 2.08
CA ASN A 99 2.04 8.28 1.99
C ASN A 99 2.42 8.81 0.59
N LYS A 100 3.46 8.22 -0.04
CA LYS A 100 3.79 8.49 -1.44
C LYS A 100 2.64 8.08 -2.36
N LEU A 101 2.15 6.84 -2.26
CA LEU A 101 1.01 6.35 -3.05
C LEU A 101 -0.18 7.31 -2.99
N TYR A 102 -0.59 7.77 -1.81
CA TYR A 102 -1.71 8.70 -1.68
C TYR A 102 -1.42 10.11 -2.19
N ALA A 103 -0.19 10.61 -2.05
CA ALA A 103 0.22 11.88 -2.62
C ALA A 103 0.19 11.84 -4.15
N ASP A 104 0.69 10.77 -4.76
CA ASP A 104 0.71 10.57 -6.20
C ASP A 104 -0.71 10.31 -6.74
N ALA A 105 -1.49 9.42 -6.10
CA ALA A 105 -2.90 9.19 -6.43
C ALA A 105 -3.72 10.48 -6.43
N LYS A 106 -3.51 11.33 -5.41
CA LYS A 106 -4.15 12.66 -5.32
C LYS A 106 -3.69 13.59 -6.43
N SER A 107 -2.38 13.73 -6.62
CA SER A 107 -1.78 14.61 -7.64
C SER A 107 -2.24 14.25 -9.06
N ARG A 108 -2.21 12.96 -9.42
CA ARG A 108 -2.67 12.48 -10.74
C ARG A 108 -4.17 12.68 -10.93
N THR A 109 -4.99 12.40 -9.92
CA THR A 109 -6.45 12.53 -10.00
C THR A 109 -6.92 13.98 -10.09
N GLU A 110 -6.34 14.90 -9.30
CA GLU A 110 -6.66 16.33 -9.36
C GLU A 110 -6.04 17.02 -10.60
N GLY A 111 -4.98 16.43 -11.17
CA GLY A 111 -4.34 16.87 -12.41
C GLY A 111 -5.08 16.52 -13.71
N LEU A 112 -6.21 15.78 -13.64
CA LEU A 112 -7.01 15.42 -14.80
C LEU A 112 -7.58 16.66 -15.51
N GLN A 113 -7.13 16.90 -16.75
CA GLN A 113 -7.58 18.07 -17.53
C GLN A 113 -9.05 17.96 -18.00
N SER A 114 -9.54 16.74 -18.22
CA SER A 114 -10.88 16.46 -18.73
C SER A 114 -11.98 16.62 -17.67
N ILE A 115 -11.68 16.35 -16.40
CA ILE A 115 -12.62 16.40 -15.29
C ILE A 115 -11.92 17.01 -14.07
N ARG A 116 -12.44 18.14 -13.59
CA ARG A 116 -11.89 18.84 -12.41
C ARG A 116 -12.37 18.19 -11.12
N TYR A 117 -11.70 17.12 -10.73
CA TYR A 117 -11.85 16.47 -9.43
C TYR A 117 -11.13 17.24 -8.32
N GLN A 118 -11.66 17.08 -7.11
CA GLN A 118 -11.00 17.35 -5.85
C GLN A 118 -11.03 16.05 -5.06
N VAL A 119 -9.88 15.59 -4.54
CA VAL A 119 -9.83 14.39 -3.70
C VAL A 119 -10.17 14.80 -2.27
N ILE A 120 -11.19 14.17 -1.70
CA ILE A 120 -11.72 14.52 -0.38
C ILE A 120 -11.56 13.40 0.67
N GLY A 121 -11.26 12.17 0.25
CA GLY A 121 -11.05 11.04 1.18
C GLY A 121 -10.79 9.70 0.50
N LEU A 122 -10.81 8.63 1.30
CA LEU A 122 -10.72 7.22 0.93
C LEU A 122 -12.03 6.48 1.25
N TRP A 123 -12.53 6.53 2.49
CA TRP A 123 -13.84 5.97 2.85
C TRP A 123 -14.89 7.05 3.06
N LYS A 124 -14.52 8.16 3.71
CA LYS A 124 -15.33 9.34 4.01
C LYS A 124 -14.52 10.62 3.79
N GLU A 125 -15.17 11.77 3.74
CA GLU A 125 -14.47 13.06 3.68
C GLU A 125 -13.53 13.24 4.89
N GLY A 126 -12.31 13.73 4.65
CA GLY A 126 -11.29 14.03 5.65
C GLY A 126 -10.27 12.92 5.92
N ASP A 127 -10.67 11.65 5.81
CA ASP A 127 -9.90 10.52 6.36
C ASP A 127 -8.52 10.27 5.73
N ILE A 128 -8.30 10.70 4.49
CA ILE A 128 -7.01 10.65 3.78
C ILE A 128 -5.97 11.62 4.38
N PHE A 129 -6.41 12.67 5.07
CA PHE A 129 -5.55 13.66 5.71
C PHE A 129 -5.21 13.29 7.16
N ASP A 130 -6.09 12.52 7.82
CA ASP A 130 -5.90 12.03 9.19
C ASP A 130 -4.98 10.81 9.29
N LEU A 131 -4.35 10.40 8.17
CA LEU A 131 -3.38 9.30 8.05
C LEU A 131 -2.04 9.63 8.71
N SER A 132 -2.09 9.83 10.02
CA SER A 132 -0.97 9.90 10.93
C SER A 132 -0.38 8.51 11.17
N ILE A 133 0.06 7.85 10.09
CA ILE A 133 0.74 6.55 10.21
C ILE A 133 1.96 6.75 11.12
N PRO A 134 2.06 6.07 12.27
CA PRO A 134 3.11 6.37 13.23
C PRO A 134 4.48 6.19 12.59
N LYS A 135 5.31 7.23 12.67
CA LYS A 135 6.75 7.05 12.48
C LYS A 135 7.18 6.00 13.51
N SER A 136 7.85 4.95 13.05
CA SER A 136 8.10 3.71 13.79
C SER A 136 8.53 3.97 15.24
N PRO A 137 8.10 3.13 16.19
CA PRO A 137 8.44 3.33 17.59
C PRO A 137 9.96 3.36 17.74
N LYS A 138 10.51 4.56 18.03
CA LYS A 138 11.91 4.71 18.41
C LYS A 138 12.15 3.73 19.55
N SER A 139 13.10 2.81 19.38
CA SER A 139 13.46 1.87 20.43
C SER A 139 13.75 2.64 21.72
N SER A 140 12.90 2.45 22.73
CA SER A 140 13.03 3.17 23.98
C SER A 140 14.29 2.68 24.68
N LYS A 141 15.26 3.57 24.85
CA LYS A 141 16.52 3.25 25.54
C LYS A 141 16.21 2.74 26.95
N ASN A 142 16.86 1.64 27.31
CA ASN A 142 16.82 1.01 28.64
C ASN A 142 16.77 2.01 29.81
N PRO A 143 15.87 1.83 30.78
CA PRO A 143 16.16 2.12 32.17
C PRO A 143 17.15 1.09 32.70
N LYS A 144 18.15 1.54 33.47
CA LYS A 144 19.14 0.64 34.09
C LYS A 144 18.48 -0.19 35.20
N ASN A 145 18.80 -1.48 35.22
CA ASN A 145 18.66 -2.36 36.40
C ASN A 145 19.47 -1.81 37.58
N PRO A 146 19.18 -2.19 38.85
CA PRO A 146 20.07 -3.19 39.43
C PRO A 146 19.47 -4.17 40.48
N LYS A 147 20.21 -5.27 40.66
CA LYS A 147 20.30 -6.21 41.80
C LYS A 147 19.45 -7.50 41.81
N ASP A 148 20.18 -8.57 41.51
CA ASP A 148 20.38 -9.77 42.35
C ASP A 148 19.18 -10.65 42.74
N LEU A 149 19.17 -11.89 42.23
CA LEU A 149 19.30 -13.11 43.05
C LEU A 149 19.52 -14.39 42.21
N LYS A 150 20.71 -14.98 42.37
CA LYS A 150 21.08 -16.42 42.30
C LYS A 150 20.55 -17.32 41.15
N SER A 151 21.47 -17.77 40.31
CA SER A 151 21.42 -19.07 39.60
C SER A 151 21.88 -20.23 40.53
N PRO A 152 21.65 -21.52 40.18
CA PRO A 152 22.57 -22.19 39.24
C PRO A 152 21.93 -23.21 38.25
N LYS A 153 22.57 -23.34 37.07
CA LYS A 153 22.93 -24.56 36.30
C LYS A 153 22.03 -25.81 36.46
N ASN A 154 21.54 -26.51 35.43
CA ASN A 154 22.08 -26.81 34.09
C ASN A 154 20.97 -27.53 33.26
N SER A 155 21.02 -27.78 31.94
CA SER A 155 21.74 -27.16 30.80
C SER A 155 21.35 -27.85 29.48
N ALA A 156 20.82 -27.13 28.49
CA ALA A 156 20.71 -27.56 27.08
C ALA A 156 20.70 -26.33 26.17
N SER A 157 21.58 -26.30 25.16
CA SER A 157 21.77 -25.18 24.23
C SER A 157 21.20 -25.52 22.84
N PRO A 158 21.24 -24.64 21.82
CA PRO A 158 20.08 -23.79 21.54
C PRO A 158 19.68 -23.76 20.04
N LYS A 159 18.55 -23.11 19.73
CA LYS A 159 18.47 -22.14 18.61
C LYS A 159 17.17 -21.33 18.67
N ASN A 160 17.34 -20.01 18.79
CA ASN A 160 16.25 -19.06 18.91
C ASN A 160 15.46 -18.96 17.60
N LEU A 161 14.14 -19.13 17.67
CA LEU A 161 13.21 -18.29 16.91
C LEU A 161 12.58 -17.31 17.89
N GLU A 162 13.35 -16.32 18.33
CA GLU A 162 12.82 -15.21 19.12
C GLU A 162 12.19 -14.17 18.18
N SER A 163 10.87 -14.27 18.07
CA SER A 163 9.95 -13.15 17.84
C SER A 163 10.34 -12.11 16.77
N ALA A 164 10.24 -12.50 15.50
CA ALA A 164 9.48 -11.64 14.58
C ALA A 164 7.98 -11.88 14.89
N GLY A 165 7.17 -10.82 14.96
CA GLY A 165 5.81 -10.91 15.51
C GLY A 165 4.98 -12.03 14.88
N ASN A 166 4.47 -12.95 15.71
CA ASN A 166 3.76 -14.15 15.25
C ASN A 166 2.67 -13.78 14.25
N PHE A 167 2.82 -14.30 13.03
CA PHE A 167 1.75 -14.31 12.05
C PHE A 167 0.55 -15.06 12.65
N PRO A 168 -0.69 -14.56 12.51
CA PRO A 168 -1.87 -15.38 12.75
C PRO A 168 -1.83 -16.59 11.81
N ASP A 169 -1.85 -17.81 12.33
CA ASP A 169 -1.78 -19.07 11.56
C ASP A 169 -2.78 -19.13 10.39
N CYS A 170 -3.90 -18.42 10.51
CA CYS A 170 -4.93 -18.31 9.47
C CYS A 170 -4.49 -17.46 8.26
N LEU A 171 -3.62 -16.47 8.44
CA LEU A 171 -3.04 -15.68 7.37
C LEU A 171 -1.95 -16.45 6.64
N GLU A 172 -1.10 -17.18 7.37
CA GLU A 172 -0.05 -18.03 6.76
C GLU A 172 -0.65 -19.08 5.82
N ARG A 173 -1.73 -19.76 6.24
CA ARG A 173 -2.43 -20.73 5.36
C ARG A 173 -3.03 -20.08 4.10
N LYS A 174 -3.57 -18.86 4.19
CA LYS A 174 -4.12 -18.14 3.02
C LYS A 174 -3.04 -17.65 2.06
N VAL A 175 -1.89 -17.22 2.60
CA VAL A 175 -0.69 -16.92 1.82
C VAL A 175 -0.25 -18.16 1.03
N LEU A 176 -0.19 -19.32 1.69
CA LEU A 176 0.20 -20.58 1.07
C LEU A 176 -0.82 -21.09 0.03
N SER A 177 -2.12 -20.84 0.21
CA SER A 177 -3.15 -21.20 -0.78
C SER A 177 -3.27 -20.22 -1.96
N ARG A 178 -2.49 -19.13 -1.96
CA ARG A 178 -2.57 -18.02 -2.95
C ARG A 178 -3.94 -17.33 -3.01
N GLU A 179 -4.73 -17.42 -1.94
CA GLU A 179 -5.99 -16.71 -1.82
C GLU A 179 -5.74 -15.25 -1.44
N GLY A 180 -6.40 -14.31 -2.13
CA GLY A 180 -6.36 -12.90 -1.75
C GLY A 180 -6.93 -12.68 -0.35
N VAL A 181 -6.20 -11.94 0.51
CA VAL A 181 -6.66 -11.63 1.87
C VAL A 181 -7.25 -10.23 1.91
N SER A 182 -8.54 -10.14 2.21
CA SER A 182 -9.20 -8.88 2.59
C SER A 182 -9.16 -8.71 4.11
N ILE A 183 -8.67 -7.57 4.58
CA ILE A 183 -8.68 -7.16 5.99
C ILE A 183 -9.85 -6.19 6.17
N LEU A 184 -10.77 -6.54 7.06
CA LEU A 184 -11.88 -5.68 7.47
C LEU A 184 -11.55 -5.01 8.81
N THR A 185 -11.64 -3.69 8.86
CA THR A 185 -11.53 -2.90 10.09
C THR A 185 -12.40 -1.65 9.98
N GLN A 186 -12.89 -1.18 11.12
CA GLN A 186 -13.65 0.07 11.23
C GLN A 186 -12.74 1.29 11.36
N ASP A 187 -11.47 1.10 11.76
CA ASP A 187 -10.44 2.14 11.79
C ASP A 187 -9.47 1.98 10.61
N LEU A 188 -9.41 3.03 9.79
CA LEU A 188 -8.59 3.11 8.59
C LEU A 188 -7.09 3.14 8.92
N SER A 189 -6.69 3.91 9.95
CA SER A 189 -5.29 4.11 10.31
C SER A 189 -4.66 2.80 10.82
N SER A 190 -5.32 2.11 11.75
CA SER A 190 -4.90 0.80 12.25
C SER A 190 -4.87 -0.24 11.13
N GLY A 191 -5.83 -0.20 10.20
CA GLY A 191 -5.88 -1.07 9.03
C GLY A 191 -4.67 -0.89 8.11
N LEU A 192 -4.32 0.35 7.80
CA LEU A 192 -3.17 0.67 6.96
C LEU A 192 -1.85 0.30 7.65
N PHE A 193 -1.73 0.50 8.96
CA PHE A 193 -0.55 0.09 9.71
C PHE A 193 -0.38 -1.44 9.72
N LEU A 194 -1.46 -2.19 9.98
CA LEU A 194 -1.46 -3.66 9.90
C LEU A 194 -1.07 -4.13 8.50
N LEU A 195 -1.72 -3.59 7.47
CA LEU A 195 -1.49 -3.96 6.08
C LEU A 195 -0.06 -3.62 5.63
N ALA A 196 0.50 -2.47 6.04
CA ALA A 196 1.89 -2.12 5.77
C ALA A 196 2.87 -3.13 6.37
N GLY A 197 2.66 -3.53 7.64
CA GLY A 197 3.47 -4.54 8.31
C GLY A 197 3.37 -5.92 7.64
N LEU A 198 2.17 -6.32 7.23
CA LEU A 198 1.95 -7.57 6.49
C LEU A 198 2.66 -7.55 5.13
N ILE A 199 2.50 -6.48 4.33
CA ILE A 199 3.17 -6.30 3.04
C ILE A 199 4.70 -6.37 3.20
N PHE A 200 5.26 -5.68 4.20
CA PHE A 200 6.70 -5.70 4.46
C PHE A 200 7.22 -7.08 4.89
N ASN A 201 6.55 -7.73 5.87
CA ASN A 201 6.98 -9.03 6.41
C ASN A 201 6.80 -10.17 5.40
N LEU A 202 5.80 -10.09 4.51
CA LEU A 202 5.51 -11.11 3.52
C LEU A 202 6.32 -10.93 2.22
N LYS A 203 6.74 -9.72 1.86
CA LYS A 203 7.58 -9.44 0.68
C LYS A 203 8.72 -10.46 0.39
N PRO A 204 9.45 -11.02 1.37
CA PRO A 204 10.48 -12.02 1.13
C PRO A 204 9.97 -13.45 0.85
N VAL A 205 8.73 -13.75 1.23
CA VAL A 205 8.13 -15.11 1.24
C VAL A 205 7.03 -15.25 0.19
N LEU A 206 6.48 -14.14 -0.33
CA LEU A 206 5.42 -14.16 -1.32
C LEU A 206 5.94 -14.56 -2.71
N PHE A 207 5.43 -15.71 -3.15
CA PHE A 207 5.43 -16.12 -4.55
C PHE A 207 4.50 -15.20 -5.38
N PRO A 208 4.70 -15.12 -6.71
CA PRO A 208 3.84 -14.31 -7.58
C PRO A 208 2.36 -14.71 -7.47
N GLY A 209 1.48 -13.72 -7.47
CA GLY A 209 0.02 -13.91 -7.52
C GLY A 209 -0.70 -13.88 -6.17
N PHE A 210 -0.09 -13.34 -5.11
CA PHE A 210 -0.77 -13.07 -3.84
C PHE A 210 -1.18 -11.60 -3.71
N SER A 211 -2.40 -11.34 -3.22
CA SER A 211 -2.92 -9.99 -3.00
C SER A 211 -3.46 -9.76 -1.60
N LEU A 212 -3.32 -8.52 -1.14
CA LEU A 212 -3.82 -8.01 0.13
C LEU A 212 -4.69 -6.77 -0.14
N ALA A 213 -5.82 -6.66 0.55
CA ALA A 213 -6.72 -5.52 0.43
C ALA A 213 -7.23 -5.04 1.79
N LEU A 214 -7.25 -3.73 2.00
CA LEU A 214 -7.98 -3.06 3.07
C LEU A 214 -9.22 -2.41 2.46
N SER A 215 -10.41 -2.95 2.79
CA SER A 215 -11.69 -2.60 2.13
C SER A 215 -12.76 -2.28 3.15
N LEU A 216 -13.70 -1.38 2.80
CA LEU A 216 -14.84 -1.06 3.65
C LEU A 216 -15.93 -2.13 3.59
N TYR A 217 -16.06 -2.80 2.43
CA TYR A 217 -17.04 -3.86 2.20
C TYR A 217 -16.36 -5.22 1.98
N PRO A 218 -17.00 -6.33 2.38
CA PRO A 218 -16.45 -7.68 2.22
C PRO A 218 -16.37 -8.12 0.76
N SER A 219 -15.62 -9.21 0.54
CA SER A 219 -15.55 -9.96 -0.73
C SER A 219 -16.69 -10.96 -0.86
#